data_AF-A0A6B8KF31-F1
#
_entry.id   AF-A0A6B8KF31-F1
#
_cell.length_a   1.000
_cell.length_b   1.000
_cell.length_c   1.000
_cell.angle_alpha   90.00
_cell.angle_beta   90.00
_cell.angle_gamma   90.00
#
_symmetry.space_group_name_H-M   'P 1'
#
loop_
_entity.id
_entity.type
_entity.pdbx_description
1 polymer ?
#
loop_
_entity_poly.entity_id
_entity_poly.type
_entity_poly.pdbx_seq_one_letter_code
_entity_poly.pdbx_strand_id
1 'polypeptide(L)'
;MGLFLAASAFRRADPQEIAQACRDYFLSHGVDIETVPPGAPIDYASDVVVYEPQGDWAVVLWPQYFGVNVGAAACAIAGEKDWLISTVKIYDGAYWEHLAHLHGAEIHSHCSRPGYWDEEGAVSDWDSDPEELAEASGVSADALRPYLVDAAKLESAEAKAFPEDRHELADVWVFSDFWRRLGVSFPEPDDKPAKVLRIMTADFLDKLPV
;
A
#
# COMPACT_ATOMS: atom_id res chain seq x y z
N MET A 1 -15.83 10.86 9.99
CA MET A 1 -15.51 9.65 9.20
C MET A 1 -14.11 9.92 8.66
N GLY A 2 -13.08 9.29 9.23
CA GLY A 2 -11.71 9.57 8.79
C GLY A 2 -11.31 8.74 7.58
N LEU A 3 -10.07 8.99 7.16
CA LEU A 3 -9.51 8.49 5.91
C LEU A 3 -8.93 7.09 6.12
N PHE A 4 -9.54 6.09 5.49
CA PHE A 4 -9.02 4.72 5.43
C PHE A 4 -8.63 4.42 4.00
N LEU A 5 -7.34 4.17 3.78
CA LEU A 5 -6.77 3.83 2.49
C LEU A 5 -5.92 2.58 2.64
N ALA A 6 -5.97 1.70 1.66
CA ALA A 6 -4.99 0.64 1.47
C ALA A 6 -4.64 0.57 -0.02
N ALA A 7 -3.36 0.63 -0.34
CA ALA A 7 -2.87 0.56 -1.71
C ALA A 7 -1.58 -0.25 -1.78
N SER A 8 -1.37 -0.95 -2.89
CA SER A 8 -0.14 -1.70 -3.15
C SER A 8 0.38 -1.41 -4.54
N ALA A 9 1.66 -1.10 -4.65
CA ALA A 9 2.39 -0.95 -5.90
C ALA A 9 3.17 -2.23 -6.19
N PHE A 10 3.02 -2.76 -7.40
CA PHE A 10 3.63 -3.99 -7.88
C PHE A 10 4.66 -3.66 -8.94
N ARG A 11 5.91 -4.09 -8.74
CA ARG A 11 7.00 -3.79 -9.68
C ARG A 11 7.05 -4.78 -10.84
N ARG A 12 7.11 -4.28 -12.07
CA ARG A 12 7.27 -5.01 -13.35
C ARG A 12 6.22 -6.10 -13.56
N ALA A 13 5.06 -5.95 -12.94
CA ALA A 13 3.96 -6.88 -13.04
C ALA A 13 2.94 -6.37 -14.08
N ASP A 14 2.43 -7.29 -14.90
CA ASP A 14 1.37 -6.98 -15.86
C ASP A 14 0.01 -6.82 -15.14
N PRO A 15 -0.81 -5.80 -15.45
CA PRO A 15 -2.09 -5.60 -14.77
C PRO A 15 -3.06 -6.79 -14.82
N GLN A 16 -3.03 -7.60 -15.89
CA GLN A 16 -3.83 -8.81 -15.98
C GLN A 16 -3.30 -9.90 -15.02
N GLU A 17 -1.99 -10.02 -14.88
CA GLU A 17 -1.38 -10.94 -13.91
C GLU A 17 -1.63 -10.50 -12.47
N ILE A 18 -1.55 -9.19 -12.18
CA ILE A 18 -1.88 -8.63 -10.87
C ILE A 18 -3.35 -8.92 -10.54
N ALA A 19 -4.27 -8.60 -11.46
CA ALA A 19 -5.69 -8.87 -11.25
C ALA A 19 -5.96 -10.37 -11.04
N GLN A 20 -5.25 -11.24 -11.75
CA GLN A 20 -5.36 -12.68 -11.55
C GLN A 20 -4.84 -13.10 -10.17
N ALA A 21 -3.69 -12.59 -9.73
CA ALA A 21 -3.14 -12.89 -8.41
C ALA A 21 -4.03 -12.40 -7.27
N CYS A 22 -4.59 -11.19 -7.38
CA CYS A 22 -5.60 -10.69 -6.44
C CYS A 22 -6.82 -11.64 -6.41
N ARG A 23 -7.35 -12.01 -7.58
CA ARG A 23 -8.48 -12.93 -7.70
C ARG A 23 -8.18 -14.28 -7.04
N ASP A 24 -7.02 -14.86 -7.31
CA ASP A 24 -6.61 -16.15 -6.77
C ASP A 24 -6.47 -16.11 -5.24
N TYR A 25 -5.91 -15.01 -4.70
CA TYR A 25 -5.84 -14.78 -3.26
C TYR A 25 -7.22 -14.76 -2.59
N PHE A 26 -8.20 -14.05 -3.14
CA PHE A 26 -9.56 -14.04 -2.56
C PHE A 26 -10.22 -15.43 -2.67
N LEU A 27 -10.10 -16.08 -3.83
CA LEU A 27 -10.69 -17.41 -4.05
C LEU A 27 -10.08 -18.47 -3.12
N SER A 28 -8.78 -18.40 -2.82
CA SER A 28 -8.13 -19.34 -1.89
C SER A 28 -8.66 -19.23 -0.45
N HIS A 29 -9.31 -18.12 -0.10
CA HIS A 29 -9.94 -17.88 1.19
C HIS A 29 -11.47 -18.01 1.17
N GLY A 30 -12.04 -18.56 0.08
CA GLY A 30 -13.49 -18.74 -0.03
C GLY A 30 -14.26 -17.41 -0.11
N VAL A 31 -13.62 -16.38 -0.68
CA VAL A 31 -14.23 -15.09 -1.01
C VAL A 31 -14.52 -15.06 -2.50
N ASP A 32 -15.80 -14.92 -2.84
CA ASP A 32 -16.24 -14.81 -4.23
C ASP A 32 -15.87 -13.43 -4.79
N ILE A 33 -15.22 -13.42 -5.96
CA ILE A 33 -14.76 -12.21 -6.64
C ILE A 33 -14.91 -12.34 -8.16
N GLU A 34 -15.36 -11.26 -8.80
CA GLU A 34 -15.64 -11.23 -10.24
C GLU A 34 -14.97 -10.05 -10.93
N THR A 35 -14.66 -10.19 -12.22
CA THR A 35 -14.17 -9.06 -13.02
C THR A 35 -15.34 -8.18 -13.43
N VAL A 36 -15.22 -6.88 -13.18
CA VAL A 36 -16.23 -5.89 -13.52
C VAL A 36 -16.01 -5.41 -14.96
N PRO A 37 -17.07 -5.23 -15.77
CA PRO A 37 -16.94 -4.65 -17.11
C PRO A 37 -16.34 -3.23 -17.08
N PRO A 38 -15.52 -2.86 -18.07
CA PRO A 38 -15.00 -1.50 -18.19
C PRO A 38 -16.11 -0.44 -18.18
N GLY A 39 -15.90 0.65 -17.45
CA GLY A 39 -16.84 1.78 -17.36
C GLY A 39 -17.99 1.60 -16.38
N ALA A 40 -18.09 0.45 -15.69
CA ALA A 40 -18.98 0.35 -14.54
C ALA A 40 -18.53 1.31 -13.40
N PRO A 41 -19.46 1.85 -12.60
CA PRO A 41 -19.10 2.64 -11.43
C PRO A 41 -18.27 1.82 -10.44
N ILE A 42 -17.19 2.42 -9.95
CA ILE A 42 -16.34 1.86 -8.89
C ILE A 42 -17.10 1.92 -7.57
N ASP A 43 -17.15 0.78 -6.88
CA ASP A 43 -17.61 0.66 -5.51
C ASP A 43 -16.40 0.51 -4.59
N TYR A 44 -15.97 1.60 -3.98
CA TYR A 44 -14.80 1.62 -3.09
C TYR A 44 -14.94 0.70 -1.87
N ALA A 45 -16.14 0.23 -1.52
CA ALA A 45 -16.32 -0.70 -0.40
C ALA A 45 -16.03 -2.16 -0.77
N SER A 46 -16.06 -2.53 -2.05
CA SER A 46 -15.96 -3.92 -2.50
C SER A 46 -15.05 -4.15 -3.71
N ASP A 47 -14.59 -3.08 -4.36
CA ASP A 47 -13.75 -3.18 -5.55
C ASP A 47 -12.25 -3.16 -5.22
N VAL A 48 -11.53 -4.07 -5.85
CA VAL A 48 -10.08 -4.03 -6.04
C VAL A 48 -9.83 -3.40 -7.41
N VAL A 49 -9.14 -2.26 -7.42
CA VAL A 49 -8.94 -1.44 -8.61
C VAL A 49 -7.48 -1.49 -9.03
N VAL A 50 -7.19 -2.08 -10.19
CA VAL A 50 -5.84 -2.21 -10.74
C VAL A 50 -5.66 -1.16 -11.84
N TYR A 51 -4.62 -0.35 -11.73
CA TYR A 51 -4.30 0.71 -12.69
C TYR A 51 -3.27 0.27 -13.72
N GLU A 52 -3.24 0.98 -14.86
CA GLU A 52 -2.19 0.79 -15.86
C GLU A 52 -0.81 1.14 -15.26
N PRO A 53 0.27 0.46 -15.67
CA PRO A 53 1.59 0.73 -15.14
C PRO A 53 2.07 2.13 -15.53
N GLN A 54 2.65 2.84 -14.57
CA GLN A 54 3.40 4.06 -14.81
C GLN A 54 4.88 3.78 -14.52
N GLY A 55 5.70 3.74 -15.58
CA GLY A 55 7.08 3.28 -15.47
C GLY A 55 7.13 1.77 -15.16
N ASP A 56 7.89 1.40 -14.13
CA ASP A 56 8.08 0.02 -13.70
C ASP A 56 7.00 -0.46 -12.70
N TRP A 57 5.98 0.34 -12.39
CA TRP A 57 5.05 0.05 -11.30
C TRP A 57 3.59 0.14 -11.74
N ALA A 58 2.77 -0.81 -11.28
CA ALA A 58 1.32 -0.74 -11.36
C ALA A 58 0.73 -0.70 -9.95
N VAL A 59 -0.29 0.14 -9.74
CA VAL A 59 -0.91 0.32 -8.42
C VAL A 59 -2.26 -0.40 -8.36
N VAL A 60 -2.50 -1.02 -7.21
CA VAL A 60 -3.78 -1.57 -6.79
C VAL A 60 -4.32 -0.73 -5.65
N LEU A 61 -5.54 -0.23 -5.80
CA LEU A 61 -6.33 0.28 -4.68
C LEU A 61 -7.20 -0.86 -4.16
N TRP A 62 -7.10 -1.12 -2.86
CA TRP A 62 -7.90 -2.13 -2.18
C TRP A 62 -9.21 -1.54 -1.66
N PRO A 63 -10.22 -2.38 -1.37
CA PRO A 63 -11.47 -1.93 -0.78
C PRO A 63 -11.24 -1.12 0.52
N GLN A 64 -12.20 -0.25 0.82
CA GLN A 64 -12.23 0.49 2.07
C GLN A 64 -12.14 -0.49 3.25
N TYR A 65 -11.35 -0.13 4.27
CA TYR A 65 -11.07 -0.95 5.47
C TYR A 65 -10.21 -2.21 5.25
N PHE A 66 -9.71 -2.47 4.04
CA PHE A 66 -8.78 -3.59 3.80
C PHE A 66 -7.41 -3.46 4.47
N GLY A 67 -7.11 -2.31 5.11
CA GLY A 67 -5.80 -2.00 5.67
C GLY A 67 -5.27 -3.02 6.68
N VAL A 68 -6.13 -3.75 7.38
CA VAL A 68 -5.67 -4.81 8.30
C VAL A 68 -5.21 -6.07 7.56
N ASN A 69 -5.78 -6.38 6.40
CA ASN A 69 -5.48 -7.59 5.62
C ASN A 69 -4.44 -7.38 4.52
N VAL A 70 -4.13 -6.11 4.17
CA VAL A 70 -3.30 -5.79 3.00
C VAL A 70 -1.87 -6.30 3.11
N GLY A 71 -1.31 -6.38 4.33
CA GLY A 71 0.01 -6.96 4.57
C GLY A 71 0.05 -8.45 4.21
N ALA A 72 -0.88 -9.22 4.75
CA ALA A 72 -1.01 -10.66 4.46
C ALA A 72 -1.27 -10.92 2.96
N ALA A 73 -2.11 -10.12 2.32
CA ALA A 73 -2.36 -10.22 0.88
C ALA A 73 -1.10 -9.95 0.04
N ALA A 74 -0.37 -8.87 0.34
CA ALA A 74 0.87 -8.53 -0.35
C ALA A 74 1.94 -9.61 -0.13
N CYS A 75 2.09 -10.11 1.08
CA CYS A 75 3.02 -11.19 1.42
C CYS A 75 2.71 -12.47 0.62
N ALA A 76 1.46 -12.93 0.63
CA ALA A 76 1.04 -14.12 -0.11
C ALA A 76 1.30 -13.98 -1.62
N ILE A 77 0.92 -12.85 -2.22
CA ILE A 77 1.11 -12.61 -3.65
C ILE A 77 2.60 -12.50 -4.01
N ALA A 78 3.42 -11.82 -3.20
CA ALA A 78 4.87 -11.72 -3.42
C ALA A 78 5.54 -13.10 -3.40
N GLY A 79 5.07 -14.01 -2.52
CA GLY A 79 5.60 -15.38 -2.40
C GLY A 79 5.34 -16.24 -3.64
N GLU A 80 4.24 -15.99 -4.36
CA GLU A 80 3.89 -16.75 -5.56
C GLU A 80 4.54 -16.21 -6.84
N LYS A 81 4.72 -14.89 -6.92
CA LYS A 81 5.03 -14.20 -8.18
C LYS A 81 6.43 -13.63 -8.29
N ASP A 82 7.21 -13.69 -7.21
CA ASP A 82 8.54 -13.07 -7.17
C ASP A 82 8.50 -11.57 -7.54
N TRP A 83 7.51 -10.88 -7.00
CA TRP A 83 7.33 -9.44 -7.20
C TRP A 83 7.79 -8.67 -5.98
N LEU A 84 8.42 -7.51 -6.21
CA LEU A 84 8.54 -6.48 -5.19
C LEU A 84 7.20 -5.76 -5.08
N ILE A 85 6.60 -5.81 -3.89
CA ILE A 85 5.33 -5.16 -3.59
C ILE A 85 5.55 -4.12 -2.49
N SER A 86 5.26 -2.86 -2.77
CA SER A 86 5.26 -1.77 -1.79
C SER A 86 3.82 -1.44 -1.43
N THR A 87 3.45 -1.61 -0.17
CA THR A 87 2.10 -1.43 0.33
C THR A 87 2.06 -0.25 1.28
N VAL A 88 1.04 0.58 1.16
CA VAL A 88 0.75 1.69 2.07
C VAL A 88 -0.66 1.55 2.61
N LYS A 89 -0.86 1.99 3.85
CA LYS A 89 -2.19 2.16 4.40
C LYS A 89 -2.26 3.39 5.29
N ILE A 90 -3.43 4.03 5.29
CA ILE A 90 -3.75 5.16 6.17
C ILE A 90 -4.84 4.70 7.11
N TYR A 91 -4.65 4.99 8.40
CA TYR A 91 -5.63 4.74 9.44
C TYR A 91 -6.25 6.05 9.93
N ASP A 92 -7.56 6.25 9.69
CA ASP A 92 -8.37 7.40 10.10
C ASP A 92 -7.78 8.79 9.77
N GLY A 93 -6.82 8.87 8.85
CA GLY A 93 -6.01 10.08 8.59
C GLY A 93 -5.04 10.47 9.71
N ALA A 94 -4.83 9.59 10.70
CA ALA A 94 -3.98 9.85 11.85
C ALA A 94 -2.50 9.54 11.60
N TYR A 95 -2.22 8.46 10.87
CA TYR A 95 -0.88 8.02 10.50
C TYR A 95 -0.94 7.21 9.20
N TRP A 96 0.24 6.96 8.62
CA TRP A 96 0.41 6.03 7.51
C TRP A 96 1.40 4.94 7.91
N GLU A 97 1.19 3.75 7.36
CA GLU A 97 2.11 2.63 7.45
C GLU A 97 2.58 2.26 6.04
N HIS A 98 3.80 1.76 5.94
CA HIS A 98 4.34 1.18 4.73
C HIS A 98 4.99 -0.16 5.01
N LEU A 99 4.70 -1.13 4.16
CA LEU A 99 5.27 -2.48 4.18
C LEU A 99 5.83 -2.78 2.80
N ALA A 100 7.00 -3.39 2.72
CA ALA A 100 7.52 -3.91 1.46
C ALA A 100 7.76 -5.41 1.57
N HIS A 101 7.34 -6.14 0.53
CA HIS A 101 7.51 -7.59 0.45
C HIS A 101 8.24 -7.99 -0.82
N LEU A 102 9.11 -8.97 -0.72
CA LEU A 102 9.81 -9.61 -1.83
C LEU A 102 9.98 -11.10 -1.51
N HIS A 103 9.71 -11.98 -2.48
CA HIS A 103 9.74 -13.44 -2.29
C HIS A 103 8.87 -13.95 -1.13
N GLY A 104 7.80 -13.22 -0.77
CA GLY A 104 6.94 -13.55 0.37
C GLY A 104 7.54 -13.28 1.74
N ALA A 105 8.65 -12.54 1.82
CA ALA A 105 9.20 -12.01 3.06
C ALA A 105 8.95 -10.50 3.14
N GLU A 106 8.66 -9.99 4.35
CA GLU A 106 8.75 -8.55 4.63
C GLU A 106 10.23 -8.15 4.65
N ILE A 107 10.58 -7.13 3.88
CA ILE A 107 11.95 -6.60 3.77
C ILE A 107 12.08 -5.17 4.31
N HIS A 108 10.96 -4.55 4.71
CA HIS A 108 10.92 -3.22 5.29
C HIS A 108 9.52 -2.94 5.86
N SER A 109 9.47 -2.30 7.03
CA SER A 109 8.22 -1.81 7.60
C SER A 109 8.37 -0.47 8.33
N HIS A 110 7.38 0.39 8.16
CA HIS A 110 7.37 1.72 8.76
C HIS A 110 5.97 2.11 9.21
N CYS A 111 5.89 2.78 10.37
CA CYS A 111 4.72 3.49 10.82
C CYS A 111 5.13 4.92 11.19
N SER A 112 4.42 5.91 10.68
CA SER A 112 4.73 7.31 10.95
C SER A 112 4.35 7.75 12.36
N ARG A 113 3.57 6.94 13.09
CA ARG A 113 3.27 7.14 14.52
C ARG A 113 3.31 5.80 15.25
N PRO A 114 4.50 5.23 15.48
CA PRO A 114 4.62 3.88 16.03
C PRO A 114 3.99 3.76 17.43
N GLY A 115 3.99 4.85 18.21
CA GLY A 115 3.40 4.89 19.55
C GLY A 115 1.90 5.19 19.61
N TYR A 116 1.20 5.23 18.47
CA TYR A 116 -0.23 5.57 18.44
C TYR A 116 -1.09 4.59 19.24
N TRP A 117 -0.67 3.31 19.31
CA TRP A 117 -1.38 2.24 20.03
C TRP A 117 -0.65 1.78 21.31
N ASP A 118 0.33 2.54 21.80
CA ASP A 118 1.14 2.16 22.98
C ASP A 118 0.28 1.91 24.24
N GLU A 119 -0.83 2.65 24.38
CA GLU A 119 -1.78 2.46 25.49
C GLU A 119 -2.52 1.11 25.42
N GLU A 120 -2.55 0.47 24.26
CA GLU A 120 -3.19 -0.83 24.01
C GLU A 120 -2.19 -2.00 24.09
N GLY A 121 -0.90 -1.72 24.35
CA GLY A 121 0.15 -2.72 24.50
C GLY A 121 0.63 -3.36 23.19
N ALA A 122 0.26 -2.78 22.04
CA ALA A 122 0.73 -3.20 20.73
C ALA A 122 2.11 -2.58 20.45
N VAL A 123 3.18 -3.25 20.87
CA VAL A 123 4.55 -2.91 20.44
C VAL A 123 4.80 -3.60 19.11
N SER A 124 4.75 -2.84 18.02
CA SER A 124 5.19 -3.33 16.71
C SER A 124 6.67 -3.01 16.51
N ASP A 125 7.48 -4.05 16.27
CA ASP A 125 8.88 -3.92 15.88
C ASP A 125 8.93 -3.48 14.40
N TRP A 126 8.90 -2.16 14.17
CA TRP A 126 9.03 -1.58 12.82
C TRP A 126 10.49 -1.60 12.36
N ASP A 127 10.76 -2.24 11.23
CA ASP A 127 12.07 -2.19 10.58
C ASP A 127 12.13 -1.06 9.54
N SER A 128 12.37 0.15 10.04
CA SER A 128 12.39 1.37 9.24
C SER A 128 13.75 1.69 8.61
N ASP A 129 14.69 0.73 8.55
CA ASP A 129 15.94 0.95 7.80
C ASP A 129 15.70 0.69 6.29
N PRO A 130 15.85 1.70 5.42
CA PRO A 130 15.45 1.55 4.02
C PRO A 130 16.44 0.77 3.15
N GLU A 131 17.54 0.24 3.68
CA GLU A 131 18.62 -0.34 2.87
C GLU A 131 18.16 -1.49 1.97
N GLU A 132 17.46 -2.49 2.52
CA GLU A 132 16.97 -3.63 1.73
C GLU A 132 15.92 -3.21 0.70
N LEU A 133 15.00 -2.32 1.08
CA LEU A 133 14.03 -1.73 0.16
C LEU A 133 14.70 -0.94 -0.96
N ALA A 134 15.72 -0.14 -0.64
CA ALA A 134 16.45 0.69 -1.58
C ALA A 134 17.21 -0.18 -2.59
N GLU A 135 17.88 -1.23 -2.12
CA GLU A 135 18.54 -2.23 -2.97
C GLU A 135 17.52 -2.91 -3.90
N ALA A 136 16.42 -3.43 -3.34
CA ALA A 136 15.39 -4.13 -4.10
C ALA A 136 14.69 -3.24 -5.13
N SER A 137 14.49 -1.95 -4.82
CA SER A 137 13.86 -0.97 -5.72
C SER A 137 14.86 -0.29 -6.68
N GLY A 138 16.17 -0.41 -6.45
CA GLY A 138 17.21 0.22 -7.26
C GLY A 138 17.27 1.74 -7.08
N VAL A 139 16.94 2.23 -5.87
CA VAL A 139 17.05 3.65 -5.50
C VAL A 139 18.05 3.82 -4.36
N SER A 140 18.40 5.06 -4.01
CA SER A 140 19.29 5.32 -2.86
C SER A 140 18.50 5.28 -1.55
N ALA A 141 19.04 4.61 -0.52
CA ALA A 141 18.49 4.66 0.83
C ALA A 141 18.38 6.10 1.36
N ASP A 142 19.32 6.98 1.00
CA ASP A 142 19.29 8.41 1.36
C ASP A 142 18.09 9.16 0.76
N ALA A 143 17.52 8.65 -0.35
CA ALA A 143 16.32 9.24 -0.94
C ALA A 143 15.04 8.85 -0.18
N LEU A 144 15.08 7.78 0.61
CA LEU A 144 13.93 7.22 1.34
C LEU A 144 13.96 7.60 2.82
N ARG A 145 15.15 7.57 3.44
CA ARG A 145 15.38 7.80 4.87
C ARG A 145 14.69 9.06 5.43
N PRO A 146 14.63 10.20 4.73
CA PRO A 146 13.97 11.41 5.25
C PRO A 146 12.46 11.29 5.49
N TYR A 147 11.78 10.33 4.85
CA TYR A 147 10.34 10.09 5.06
C TYR A 147 10.06 9.18 6.26
N LEU A 148 11.04 8.39 6.67
CA LEU A 148 10.88 7.31 7.66
C LEU A 148 11.12 7.83 9.07
N VAL A 149 10.27 8.78 9.49
CA VAL A 149 10.39 9.49 10.76
C VAL A 149 9.13 9.33 11.60
N ASP A 150 9.28 9.44 12.92
CA ASP A 150 8.16 9.53 13.84
C ASP A 150 7.55 10.93 13.79
N ALA A 151 6.37 11.04 13.16
CA ALA A 151 5.66 12.29 12.98
C ALA A 151 5.28 12.95 14.32
N ALA A 152 5.17 12.19 15.42
CA ALA A 152 4.90 12.76 16.74
C ALA A 152 6.12 13.46 17.36
N LYS A 153 7.32 13.22 16.82
CA LYS A 153 8.60 13.80 17.29
C LYS A 153 9.10 14.95 16.42
N LEU A 154 8.35 15.36 15.41
CA LEU A 154 8.72 16.48 14.55
C LEU A 154 8.68 17.80 15.35
N GLU A 155 9.76 18.58 15.24
CA GLU A 155 9.83 19.91 15.85
C GLU A 155 8.95 20.94 15.14
N SER A 156 8.63 20.70 13.87
CA SER A 156 7.82 21.57 13.02
C SER A 156 6.79 20.76 12.23
N ALA A 157 5.53 21.20 12.27
CA ALA A 157 4.46 20.65 11.44
C ALA A 157 4.64 20.94 9.94
N GLU A 158 5.48 21.92 9.59
CA GLU A 158 5.78 22.33 8.21
C GLU A 158 7.03 21.62 7.64
N ALA A 159 7.64 20.71 8.41
CA ALA A 159 8.82 19.99 7.97
C ALA A 159 8.50 19.12 6.75
N LYS A 160 9.36 19.17 5.73
CA LYS A 160 9.31 18.30 4.54
C LYS A 160 10.56 17.44 4.48
N ALA A 161 10.44 16.24 3.92
CA ALA A 161 11.59 15.40 3.60
C ALA A 161 12.53 16.12 2.62
N PHE A 162 11.96 16.69 1.56
CA PHE A 162 12.67 17.53 0.60
C PHE A 162 11.89 18.81 0.26
N PRO A 163 12.57 19.92 -0.11
CA PRO A 163 11.90 21.19 -0.39
C PRO A 163 10.87 21.14 -1.53
N GLU A 164 11.08 20.27 -2.51
CA GLU A 164 10.19 20.09 -3.67
C GLU A 164 8.99 19.16 -3.42
N ASP A 165 8.95 18.49 -2.27
CA ASP A 165 7.87 17.56 -1.96
C ASP A 165 6.54 18.31 -1.82
N ARG A 166 5.45 17.64 -2.19
CA ARG A 166 4.11 18.22 -2.13
C ARG A 166 3.63 18.34 -0.68
N HIS A 167 3.90 17.31 0.13
CA HIS A 167 3.36 17.13 1.46
C HIS A 167 4.40 17.34 2.57
N GLU A 168 3.95 17.83 3.72
CA GLU A 168 4.70 17.86 4.97
C GLU A 168 4.81 16.45 5.58
N LEU A 169 5.87 16.18 6.35
CA LEU A 169 6.10 14.90 7.03
C LEU A 169 5.00 14.52 8.03
N ALA A 170 4.25 15.50 8.53
CA ALA A 170 3.11 15.28 9.42
C ALA A 170 1.81 14.97 8.66
N ASP A 171 1.74 15.22 7.35
CA ASP A 171 0.60 14.88 6.50
C ASP A 171 0.68 13.40 6.11
N VAL A 172 -0.40 12.65 6.32
CA VAL A 172 -0.47 11.23 5.93
C VAL A 172 -0.23 11.03 4.44
N TRP A 173 -0.57 12.00 3.59
CA TRP A 173 -0.33 11.92 2.15
C TRP A 173 1.14 12.02 1.74
N VAL A 174 2.07 12.28 2.67
CA VAL A 174 3.51 12.23 2.41
C VAL A 174 3.99 10.87 1.90
N PHE A 175 3.22 9.79 2.15
CA PHE A 175 3.50 8.48 1.54
C PHE A 175 3.56 8.57 0.01
N SER A 176 2.81 9.48 -0.63
CA SER A 176 2.82 9.64 -2.09
C SER A 176 4.12 10.25 -2.61
N ASP A 177 4.74 11.17 -1.86
CA ASP A 177 6.08 11.69 -2.15
C ASP A 177 7.15 10.62 -1.91
N PHE A 178 7.02 9.82 -0.85
CA PHE A 178 7.87 8.64 -0.62
C PHE A 178 7.78 7.63 -1.78
N TRP A 179 6.56 7.28 -2.22
CA TRP A 179 6.33 6.42 -3.39
C TRP A 179 6.93 7.00 -4.67
N ARG A 180 6.82 8.31 -4.87
CA ARG A 180 7.46 8.99 -6.00
C ARG A 180 8.98 8.80 -6.01
N ARG A 181 9.66 8.72 -4.86
CA ARG A 181 11.10 8.40 -4.78
C ARG A 181 11.42 6.95 -5.11
N LEU A 182 10.50 6.01 -4.86
CA LEU A 182 10.58 4.62 -5.33
C LEU A 182 10.28 4.48 -6.84
N GLY A 183 9.82 5.56 -7.49
CA GLY A 183 9.37 5.56 -8.88
C GLY A 183 7.92 5.13 -9.07
N VAL A 184 7.14 5.06 -7.99
CA VAL A 184 5.70 4.76 -8.01
C VAL A 184 4.92 6.07 -8.18
N SER A 185 4.04 6.12 -9.17
CA SER A 185 3.03 7.18 -9.27
C SER A 185 1.74 6.71 -8.60
N PHE A 186 1.26 7.44 -7.59
CA PHE A 186 -0.06 7.19 -7.03
C PHE A 186 -1.15 7.57 -8.05
N PRO A 187 -2.23 6.78 -8.22
CA PRO A 187 -3.28 7.11 -9.17
C PRO A 187 -4.00 8.42 -8.84
N GLU A 188 -4.24 9.24 -9.85
CA GLU A 188 -5.04 10.46 -9.74
C GLU A 188 -6.54 10.17 -10.00
N PRO A 189 -7.47 11.03 -9.55
CA PRO A 189 -8.92 10.78 -9.69
C PRO A 189 -9.41 10.54 -11.13
N ASP A 190 -8.72 11.08 -12.13
CA ASP A 190 -9.07 10.95 -13.55
C ASP A 190 -8.41 9.73 -14.24
N ASP A 191 -7.53 9.01 -13.53
CA ASP A 191 -6.87 7.83 -14.07
C ASP A 191 -7.87 6.69 -14.28
N LYS A 192 -7.78 6.04 -15.44
CA LYS A 192 -8.66 4.93 -15.79
C LYS A 192 -8.07 3.62 -15.28
N PRO A 193 -8.85 2.78 -14.58
CA PRO A 193 -8.37 1.48 -14.17
C PRO A 193 -8.18 0.55 -15.38
N ALA A 194 -7.12 -0.25 -15.33
CA ALA A 194 -6.87 -1.32 -16.28
C ALA A 194 -7.80 -2.52 -16.03
N LYS A 195 -8.03 -2.84 -14.75
CA LYS A 195 -8.93 -3.91 -14.29
C LYS A 195 -9.65 -3.47 -13.02
N VAL A 196 -10.88 -3.95 -12.87
CA VAL A 196 -11.65 -3.82 -11.64
C VAL A 196 -12.17 -5.20 -11.29
N LEU A 197 -11.97 -5.62 -10.04
CA LEU A 197 -12.51 -6.86 -9.50
C LEU A 197 -13.46 -6.50 -8.36
N ARG A 198 -14.66 -7.09 -8.34
CA ARG A 198 -15.66 -6.85 -7.30
C ARG A 198 -15.82 -8.06 -6.42
N ILE A 199 -15.66 -7.84 -5.12
CA ILE A 199 -15.91 -8.84 -4.09
C ILE A 199 -17.42 -8.96 -3.90
N MET A 200 -17.93 -10.18 -4.03
CA MET A 200 -19.37 -10.48 -3.95
C MET A 200 -19.78 -10.98 -2.56
N THR A 201 -18.80 -11.38 -1.74
CA THR A 201 -19.00 -11.85 -0.37
C THR A 201 -19.08 -10.66 0.60
N ALA A 202 -20.22 -10.49 1.29
CA ALA A 202 -20.44 -9.33 2.17
C ALA A 202 -19.55 -9.31 3.43
N ASP A 203 -19.19 -10.48 3.96
CA ASP A 203 -18.38 -10.70 5.16
C ASP A 203 -16.92 -11.05 4.83
N PHE A 204 -16.41 -10.59 3.68
CA PHE A 204 -15.10 -11.04 3.19
C PHE A 204 -13.94 -10.72 4.14
N LEU A 205 -13.97 -9.59 4.85
CA LEU A 205 -12.91 -9.20 5.78
C LEU A 205 -12.73 -10.24 6.91
N ASP A 206 -13.82 -10.87 7.37
CA ASP A 206 -13.79 -11.89 8.43
C ASP A 206 -13.17 -13.22 7.96
N LYS A 207 -13.06 -13.42 6.64
CA LYS A 207 -12.50 -14.64 6.03
C LYS A 207 -11.02 -14.54 5.71
N LEU A 208 -10.45 -13.34 5.74
CA LEU A 208 -9.07 -13.08 5.34
C LEU A 208 -8.13 -13.08 6.54
N PRO A 209 -6.88 -13.51 6.35
CA PRO A 209 -5.85 -13.37 7.37
C PRO A 209 -5.57 -11.90 7.66
N VAL A 210 -5.25 -11.62 8.92
CA VAL A 210 -4.71 -10.34 9.39
C VAL A 210 -3.20 -10.46 9.46
#